data_AF-A0A2X0SCM3-F1
#
_entry.id   AF-A0A2X0SCM3-F1
#
_cell.length_a   1.000
_cell.length_b   1.000
_cell.length_c   1.000
_cell.angle_alpha   90.00
_cell.angle_beta   90.00
_cell.angle_gamma   90.00
#
_symmetry.space_group_name_H-M   'P 1'
#
loop_
_entity.id
_entity.type
_entity.pdbx_description
1 polymer ?
#
loop_
_entity_poly.entity_id
_entity_poly.type
_entity_poly.pdbx_seq_one_letter_code
_entity_poly.pdbx_strand_id
1 'polypeptide(L)'
;MDANRPAAITLPSDGLFPSHVTGHGMDMDDLNGFTTAQVLRALGAAGRRILGATVHEAALHALLSCRNPATGGFRFWPLDKHPQWAPDLPDDADDTAIMALVLFSANRISMPDLRKMACHTVVCHRTRVTVQPGPSWQRVGVFKTWMKSGFDPDMTDCTVNANVVALLARANLRNVPGYAESCSMILEAISWANDDEQRAACLSPFYPEPGELALAVEAAAACGALELRPALQAMHAAPMWRRLRERTCTEVPTICGSPYGLIR
;
A
#
# COMPACT_ATOMS: atom_id res chain seq x y z
N MET A 1 7.48 29.97 26.03
CA MET A 1 6.16 29.77 25.40
C MET A 1 6.35 28.74 24.30
N ASP A 2 6.18 27.46 24.65
CA ASP A 2 6.27 26.34 23.70
C ASP A 2 4.93 26.22 22.94
N ALA A 3 4.77 27.03 21.90
CA ALA A 3 3.54 27.09 21.10
C ALA A 3 3.54 26.12 19.91
N ASN A 4 4.33 25.03 19.95
CA ASN A 4 4.40 24.09 18.82
C ASN A 4 4.59 22.63 19.23
N ARG A 5 3.97 22.21 20.32
CA ARG A 5 3.75 20.77 20.55
C ARG A 5 2.53 20.37 19.74
N PRO A 6 2.63 19.51 18.72
CA PRO A 6 1.45 18.91 18.10
C PRO A 6 0.61 18.28 19.20
N ALA A 7 -0.71 18.46 19.12
CA ALA A 7 -1.65 17.88 20.06
C ALA A 7 -1.35 16.37 20.19
N ALA A 8 -1.33 15.86 21.42
CA ALA A 8 -1.13 14.44 21.65
C ALA A 8 -2.20 13.66 20.89
N ILE A 9 -1.78 12.89 19.90
CA ILE A 9 -2.67 12.00 19.14
C ILE A 9 -3.20 11.00 20.17
N THR A 10 -4.46 11.17 20.56
CA THR A 10 -5.14 10.23 21.46
C THR A 10 -5.63 9.09 20.59
N LEU A 11 -4.95 7.94 20.65
CA LEU A 11 -5.38 6.77 19.90
C LEU A 11 -6.45 5.98 20.64
N PRO A 12 -7.32 5.27 19.90
CA PRO A 12 -8.13 4.21 20.47
C PRO A 12 -7.24 3.20 21.22
N SER A 13 -7.78 2.60 22.28
CA SER A 13 -7.07 1.63 23.14
C SER A 13 -6.61 0.37 22.42
N ASP A 14 -7.04 0.19 21.18
CA ASP A 14 -6.95 -1.05 20.41
C ASP A 14 -5.82 -1.03 19.36
N GLY A 15 -5.07 0.07 19.29
CA GLY A 15 -3.84 0.24 18.49
C GLY A 15 -4.07 0.63 17.02
N LEU A 16 -5.31 0.65 16.55
CA LEU A 16 -5.62 1.01 15.17
C LEU A 16 -5.84 2.51 15.03
N PHE A 17 -5.38 3.09 13.92
CA PHE A 17 -5.60 4.51 13.63
C PHE A 17 -6.95 4.71 12.93
N PRO A 18 -7.70 5.77 13.29
CA PRO A 18 -8.94 6.11 12.63
C PRO A 18 -8.72 6.41 11.16
N SER A 19 -9.68 5.99 10.36
CA SER A 19 -9.72 6.16 8.92
C SER A 19 -11.17 6.32 8.47
N HIS A 20 -11.34 6.70 7.21
CA HIS A 20 -12.65 6.85 6.60
C HIS A 20 -12.69 6.07 5.29
N VAL A 21 -13.70 5.23 5.11
CA VAL A 21 -13.89 4.39 3.92
C VAL A 21 -15.03 4.96 3.09
N THR A 22 -14.77 5.16 1.79
CA THR A 22 -15.77 5.66 0.84
C THR A 22 -15.88 4.72 -0.35
N GLY A 23 -17.09 4.27 -0.67
CA GLY A 23 -17.29 3.34 -1.80
C GLY A 23 -18.65 2.63 -1.75
N HIS A 24 -19.18 2.26 -2.91
CA HIS A 24 -20.49 1.58 -3.03
C HIS A 24 -21.65 2.29 -2.30
N GLY A 25 -21.61 3.62 -2.21
CA GLY A 25 -22.62 4.41 -1.49
C GLY A 25 -22.47 4.41 0.04
N MET A 26 -21.39 3.83 0.55
CA MET A 26 -21.02 3.86 1.97
C MET A 26 -20.03 5.00 2.24
N ASP A 27 -20.19 5.60 3.42
CA ASP A 27 -19.39 6.69 3.97
C ASP A 27 -19.29 6.44 5.48
N MET A 28 -18.20 5.79 5.92
CA MET A 28 -18.13 5.22 7.26
C MET A 28 -16.74 5.38 7.89
N ASP A 29 -16.75 5.67 9.20
CA ASP A 29 -15.58 5.58 10.06
C ASP A 29 -15.09 4.12 10.12
N ASP A 30 -13.78 3.93 10.09
CA ASP A 30 -13.13 2.62 10.13
C ASP A 30 -11.82 2.64 10.92
N LEU A 31 -11.43 1.46 11.41
CA LEU A 31 -10.16 1.19 12.08
C LEU A 31 -9.53 -0.04 11.44
N ASN A 32 -8.48 0.16 10.64
CA ASN A 32 -7.86 -0.91 9.86
C ASN A 32 -6.32 -0.90 9.95
N GLY A 33 -5.74 -2.06 9.66
CA GLY A 33 -4.30 -2.27 9.65
C GLY A 33 -3.61 -1.48 8.55
N PHE A 34 -4.25 -1.29 7.39
CA PHE A 34 -3.66 -0.57 6.26
C PHE A 34 -3.31 0.88 6.63
N THR A 35 -4.28 1.62 7.17
CA THR A 35 -4.11 2.99 7.67
C THR A 35 -3.06 3.04 8.77
N THR A 36 -3.13 2.10 9.71
CA THR A 36 -2.16 2.00 10.81
C THR A 36 -0.74 1.83 10.26
N ALA A 37 -0.56 1.01 9.23
CA ALA A 37 0.72 0.81 8.59
C ALA A 37 1.18 2.03 7.78
N GLN A 38 0.28 2.73 7.08
CA GLN A 38 0.54 4.01 6.42
C GLN A 38 1.09 5.05 7.42
N VAL A 39 0.42 5.23 8.56
CA VAL A 39 0.84 6.17 9.61
C VAL A 39 2.21 5.80 10.17
N LEU A 40 2.42 4.54 10.56
CA LEU A 40 3.70 4.10 11.08
C LEU A 40 4.83 4.24 10.04
N ARG A 41 4.55 3.95 8.77
CA ARG A 41 5.49 4.16 7.66
C ARG A 41 5.86 5.64 7.50
N ALA A 42 4.88 6.53 7.51
CA ALA A 42 5.09 7.97 7.38
C ALA A 42 5.92 8.54 8.55
N LEU A 43 5.67 8.07 9.77
CA LEU A 43 6.44 8.48 10.95
C LEU A 43 7.85 7.88 11.00
N GLY A 44 8.04 6.71 10.37
CA GLY A 44 9.32 6.02 10.30
C GLY A 44 9.98 5.83 11.66
N ALA A 45 11.30 6.04 11.74
CA ALA A 45 12.07 5.88 12.98
C ALA A 45 11.65 6.86 14.10
N ALA A 46 10.98 7.96 13.76
CA ALA A 46 10.49 8.93 14.74
C ALA A 46 9.15 8.50 15.39
N GLY A 47 8.47 7.48 14.86
CA GLY A 47 7.14 7.06 15.31
C GLY A 47 7.06 6.78 16.81
N ARG A 48 8.01 6.01 17.37
CA ARG A 48 8.03 5.73 18.82
C ARG A 48 8.15 6.99 19.68
N ARG A 49 8.88 8.01 19.21
CA ARG A 49 9.04 9.28 19.93
C ARG A 49 7.80 10.16 19.81
N ILE A 50 7.18 10.19 18.62
CA ILE A 50 6.02 11.04 18.32
C ILE A 50 4.75 10.49 18.97
N LEU A 51 4.49 9.18 18.84
CA LEU A 51 3.31 8.52 19.39
C LEU A 51 3.46 8.19 20.88
N GLY A 52 4.70 8.07 21.37
CA GLY A 52 4.98 7.47 22.67
C GLY A 52 5.04 5.94 22.59
N ALA A 53 5.78 5.34 23.53
CA ALA A 53 6.08 3.90 23.49
C ALA A 53 4.83 3.03 23.54
N THR A 54 3.88 3.31 24.46
CA THR A 54 2.67 2.50 24.62
C THR A 54 1.82 2.45 23.34
N VAL A 55 1.59 3.61 22.74
CA VAL A 55 0.78 3.77 21.54
C VAL A 55 1.45 3.11 20.34
N HIS A 56 2.75 3.32 20.18
CA HIS A 56 3.54 2.69 19.12
C HIS A 56 3.53 1.16 19.23
N GLU A 57 3.68 0.61 20.44
CA GLU A 57 3.61 -0.85 20.65
C GLU A 57 2.21 -1.41 20.40
N ALA A 58 1.15 -0.71 20.81
CA ALA A 58 -0.22 -1.11 20.52
C ALA A 58 -0.48 -1.18 19.02
N ALA A 59 0.01 -0.19 18.26
CA ALA A 59 -0.12 -0.17 16.80
C ALA A 59 0.63 -1.32 16.12
N LEU A 60 1.86 -1.63 16.54
CA LEU A 60 2.60 -2.78 16.03
C LEU A 60 1.90 -4.11 16.35
N HIS A 61 1.30 -4.22 17.54
CA HIS A 61 0.52 -5.39 17.93
C HIS A 61 -0.74 -5.55 17.07
N ALA A 62 -1.44 -4.45 16.79
CA ALA A 62 -2.61 -4.44 15.91
C ALA A 62 -2.25 -4.83 14.46
N LEU A 63 -1.09 -4.42 13.94
CA LEU A 63 -0.62 -4.92 12.65
C LEU A 63 -0.37 -6.43 12.68
N LEU A 64 0.25 -6.96 13.73
CA LEU A 64 0.47 -8.40 13.86
C LEU A 64 -0.83 -9.21 13.90
N SER A 65 -1.91 -8.69 14.48
CA SER A 65 -3.21 -9.37 14.50
C SER A 65 -3.94 -9.36 13.15
N CYS A 66 -3.51 -8.51 12.21
CA CYS A 66 -3.97 -8.55 10.81
C CYS A 66 -3.36 -9.72 10.01
N ARG A 67 -2.41 -10.47 10.58
CA ARG A 67 -1.76 -11.59 9.90
C ARG A 67 -2.67 -12.80 9.84
N ASN A 68 -2.91 -13.32 8.64
CA ASN A 68 -3.61 -14.58 8.43
C ASN A 68 -2.68 -15.75 8.81
N PRO A 69 -3.03 -16.57 9.82
CA PRO A 69 -2.18 -17.67 10.27
C PRO A 69 -2.07 -18.82 9.25
N ALA A 70 -3.05 -18.97 8.35
CA ALA A 70 -3.07 -20.07 7.38
C ALA A 70 -2.11 -19.84 6.21
N THR A 71 -1.96 -18.59 5.77
CA THR A 71 -1.19 -18.21 4.57
C THR A 71 0.06 -17.40 4.89
N GLY A 72 0.10 -16.79 6.08
CA GLY A 72 1.15 -15.89 6.52
C GLY A 72 1.06 -14.45 5.98
N GLY A 73 0.11 -14.16 5.08
CA GLY A 73 -0.16 -12.82 4.53
C GLY A 73 -0.88 -11.92 5.53
N PHE A 74 -1.09 -10.66 5.16
CA PHE A 74 -1.87 -9.71 5.95
C PHE A 74 -3.16 -9.34 5.24
N ARG A 75 -4.13 -8.90 6.04
CA ARG A 75 -5.45 -8.43 5.62
C ARG A 75 -5.69 -7.02 6.14
N PHE A 76 -6.69 -6.37 5.56
CA PHE A 76 -7.07 -5.01 5.89
C PHE A 76 -7.47 -4.85 7.38
N TRP A 77 -8.16 -5.83 7.96
CA TRP A 77 -8.55 -5.85 9.37
C TRP A 77 -7.98 -7.08 10.13
N PRO A 78 -7.82 -6.98 11.47
CA PRO A 78 -7.66 -8.15 12.32
C PRO A 78 -8.83 -9.13 12.17
N LEU A 79 -8.55 -10.44 12.29
CA LEU A 79 -9.56 -11.49 12.09
C LEU A 79 -10.79 -11.36 13.00
N ASP A 80 -10.59 -10.90 14.23
CA ASP A 80 -11.63 -10.72 15.25
C ASP A 80 -12.30 -9.34 15.20
N LYS A 81 -11.86 -8.46 14.30
CA LYS A 81 -12.36 -7.09 14.14
C LYS A 81 -12.85 -6.79 12.72
N HIS A 82 -13.07 -7.81 11.91
CA HIS A 82 -13.67 -7.64 10.59
C HIS A 82 -15.08 -7.02 10.73
N PRO A 83 -15.35 -5.88 10.04
CA PRO A 83 -16.64 -5.23 10.16
C PRO A 83 -17.75 -6.03 9.46
N GLN A 84 -18.93 -6.10 10.08
CA GLN A 84 -20.10 -6.79 9.51
C GLN A 84 -20.55 -6.25 8.15
N TRP A 85 -20.26 -4.97 7.86
CA TRP A 85 -20.61 -4.33 6.59
C TRP A 85 -19.62 -4.68 5.46
N ALA A 86 -18.41 -5.11 5.80
CA ALA A 86 -17.35 -5.32 4.82
C ALA A 86 -17.47 -6.72 4.17
N PRO A 87 -17.10 -6.87 2.89
CA PRO A 87 -16.97 -8.19 2.30
C PRO A 87 -15.83 -8.98 2.97
N ASP A 88 -15.92 -10.31 2.92
CA ASP A 88 -14.80 -11.18 3.29
C ASP A 88 -13.77 -11.15 2.15
N LEU A 89 -12.68 -10.39 2.37
CA LEU A 89 -11.60 -10.22 1.42
C LEU A 89 -10.49 -11.26 1.69
N PRO A 90 -9.85 -11.80 0.64
CA PRO A 90 -8.68 -12.65 0.81
C PRO A 90 -7.51 -11.80 1.34
N ASP A 91 -6.37 -12.46 1.58
CA ASP A 91 -5.15 -11.71 1.86
C ASP A 91 -4.78 -10.81 0.67
N ASP A 92 -4.18 -9.68 1.00
CA ASP A 92 -3.94 -8.60 0.05
C ASP A 92 -2.43 -8.35 -0.09
N ALA A 93 -1.97 -8.18 -1.32
CA ALA A 93 -0.55 -7.98 -1.63
C ALA A 93 -0.01 -6.66 -1.11
N ASP A 94 -0.84 -5.63 -1.06
CA ASP A 94 -0.50 -4.31 -0.56
C ASP A 94 -0.39 -4.32 0.97
N ASP A 95 -1.44 -4.78 1.65
CA ASP A 95 -1.49 -4.99 3.10
C ASP A 95 -0.29 -5.81 3.55
N THR A 96 -0.05 -6.93 2.87
CA THR A 96 1.10 -7.80 3.15
C THR A 96 2.41 -7.05 3.01
N ALA A 97 2.59 -6.29 1.93
CA ALA A 97 3.83 -5.54 1.70
C ALA A 97 4.06 -4.43 2.72
N ILE A 98 3.09 -3.54 2.93
CA ILE A 98 3.25 -2.39 3.82
C ILE A 98 3.38 -2.85 5.27
N MET A 99 2.49 -3.73 5.75
CA MET A 99 2.53 -4.19 7.15
C MET A 99 3.82 -4.94 7.44
N ALA A 100 4.28 -5.82 6.54
CA ALA A 100 5.54 -6.52 6.72
C ALA A 100 6.74 -5.55 6.76
N LEU A 101 6.80 -4.55 5.88
CA LEU A 101 7.87 -3.57 5.88
C LEU A 101 7.92 -2.73 7.16
N VAL A 102 6.76 -2.33 7.69
CA VAL A 102 6.65 -1.61 8.96
C VAL A 102 7.12 -2.49 10.12
N LEU A 103 6.60 -3.72 10.21
CA LEU A 103 6.98 -4.68 11.25
C LEU A 103 8.46 -5.04 11.18
N PHE A 104 9.02 -5.19 9.99
CA PHE A 104 10.44 -5.46 9.79
C PHE A 104 11.30 -4.29 10.28
N SER A 105 10.92 -3.06 9.92
CA SER A 105 11.63 -1.85 10.35
C SER A 105 11.57 -1.64 11.87
N ALA A 106 10.52 -2.15 12.52
CA ALA A 106 10.36 -2.19 13.97
C ALA A 106 11.00 -3.42 14.65
N ASN A 107 11.73 -4.26 13.92
CA ASN A 107 12.32 -5.53 14.40
C ASN A 107 11.28 -6.50 15.00
N ARG A 108 10.04 -6.52 14.48
CA ARG A 108 8.98 -7.46 14.87
C ARG A 108 8.94 -8.72 14.00
N ILE A 109 9.51 -8.65 12.80
CA ILE A 109 9.72 -9.81 11.93
C ILE A 109 11.18 -9.87 11.48
N SER A 110 11.70 -11.08 11.33
CA SER A 110 13.08 -11.32 10.90
C SER A 110 13.22 -11.22 9.38
N MET A 111 14.46 -11.04 8.88
CA MET A 111 14.73 -11.09 7.43
C MET A 111 14.36 -12.45 6.79
N PRO A 112 14.65 -13.61 7.42
CA PRO A 112 14.12 -14.90 6.95
C PRO A 112 12.60 -14.93 6.82
N ASP A 113 11.87 -14.39 7.81
CA ASP A 113 10.40 -14.36 7.76
C ASP A 113 9.89 -13.42 6.66
N LEU A 114 10.53 -12.26 6.49
CA LEU A 114 10.23 -11.30 5.42
C LEU A 114 10.36 -11.96 4.05
N ARG A 115 11.47 -12.66 3.81
CA ARG A 115 11.71 -13.42 2.56
C ARG A 115 10.70 -14.54 2.36
N LYS A 116 10.40 -15.29 3.43
CA LYS A 116 9.42 -16.38 3.37
C LYS A 116 8.05 -15.84 2.96
N MET A 117 7.59 -14.76 3.58
CA MET A 117 6.32 -14.11 3.27
C MET A 117 6.29 -13.57 1.82
N ALA A 118 7.36 -12.88 1.41
CA ALA A 118 7.46 -12.39 0.04
C ALA A 118 7.38 -13.52 -0.99
N CYS A 119 8.15 -14.61 -0.82
CA CYS A 119 8.19 -15.70 -1.79
C CYS A 119 6.94 -16.59 -1.76
N HIS A 120 6.47 -16.96 -0.57
CA HIS A 120 5.40 -17.96 -0.44
C HIS A 120 4.00 -17.36 -0.45
N THR A 121 3.87 -16.11 -0.02
CA THR A 121 2.58 -15.41 -0.01
C THR A 121 2.49 -14.57 -1.28
N VAL A 122 3.34 -13.55 -1.49
CA VAL A 122 3.15 -12.59 -2.59
C VAL A 122 3.52 -13.14 -3.98
N VAL A 123 4.72 -13.71 -4.14
CA VAL A 123 5.26 -14.09 -5.47
C VAL A 123 4.44 -15.17 -6.19
N CYS A 124 3.68 -15.95 -5.44
CA CYS A 124 2.78 -16.97 -5.96
C CYS A 124 1.54 -16.38 -6.67
N HIS A 125 1.16 -15.13 -6.39
CA HIS A 125 -0.06 -14.50 -6.90
C HIS A 125 0.25 -13.43 -7.95
N ARG A 126 0.68 -13.89 -9.12
CA ARG A 126 0.97 -13.05 -10.28
C ARG A 126 -0.13 -13.16 -11.35
N THR A 127 -0.40 -12.05 -12.02
CA THR A 127 -1.35 -11.93 -13.12
C THR A 127 -0.89 -12.76 -14.32
N ARG A 128 -1.77 -13.62 -14.84
CA ARG A 128 -1.48 -14.50 -15.98
C ARG A 128 -1.97 -13.94 -17.31
N VAL A 129 -2.96 -13.07 -17.27
CA VAL A 129 -3.63 -12.47 -18.43
C VAL A 129 -3.99 -11.02 -18.10
N THR A 130 -3.93 -10.14 -19.09
CA THR A 130 -4.41 -8.75 -18.97
C THR A 130 -5.72 -8.57 -19.72
N VAL A 131 -6.52 -7.56 -19.34
CA VAL A 131 -7.76 -7.22 -20.05
C VAL A 131 -7.40 -6.60 -21.40
N GLN A 132 -8.09 -7.03 -22.47
CA GLN A 132 -7.88 -6.51 -23.82
C GLN A 132 -9.22 -6.11 -24.47
N PRO A 133 -9.30 -4.93 -25.14
CA PRO A 133 -8.25 -3.90 -25.22
C PRO A 133 -8.04 -3.23 -23.84
N GLY A 134 -6.79 -2.90 -23.49
CA GLY A 134 -6.44 -2.29 -22.22
C GLY A 134 -5.31 -1.26 -22.36
N PRO A 135 -5.04 -0.44 -21.33
CA PRO A 135 -3.92 0.50 -21.34
C PRO A 135 -2.59 -0.21 -21.60
N SER A 136 -1.71 0.41 -22.38
CA SER A 136 -0.45 -0.20 -22.83
C SER A 136 0.54 -0.54 -21.72
N TRP A 137 0.36 0.05 -20.53
CA TRP A 137 1.21 -0.21 -19.37
C TRP A 137 0.88 -1.52 -18.67
N GLN A 138 -0.32 -2.10 -18.86
CA GLN A 138 -0.70 -3.36 -18.22
C GLN A 138 0.19 -4.52 -18.69
N ARG A 139 0.60 -5.38 -17.75
CA ARG A 139 1.58 -6.42 -18.05
C ARG A 139 1.25 -7.75 -17.36
N VAL A 140 1.52 -8.85 -18.05
CA VAL A 140 1.50 -10.20 -17.46
C VAL A 140 2.70 -10.39 -16.55
N GLY A 141 2.53 -11.12 -15.45
CA GLY A 141 3.59 -11.44 -14.50
C GLY A 141 3.73 -10.45 -13.33
N VAL A 142 2.98 -9.33 -13.35
CA VAL A 142 2.87 -8.41 -12.20
C VAL A 142 2.01 -9.02 -11.09
N PHE A 143 1.97 -8.40 -9.91
CA PHE A 143 1.26 -8.94 -8.76
C PHE A 143 -0.21 -8.54 -8.75
N LYS A 144 -1.06 -9.48 -8.33
CA LYS A 144 -2.47 -9.24 -8.05
C LYS A 144 -2.64 -8.48 -6.74
N THR A 145 -3.65 -7.63 -6.66
CA THR A 145 -4.06 -7.01 -5.38
C THR A 145 -4.55 -8.08 -4.43
N TRP A 146 -5.58 -8.82 -4.84
CA TRP A 146 -6.17 -9.89 -4.05
C TRP A 146 -5.45 -11.22 -4.30
N MET A 147 -4.95 -11.86 -3.24
CA MET A 147 -4.22 -13.13 -3.32
C MET A 147 -5.15 -14.34 -3.47
N LYS A 148 -5.99 -14.35 -4.52
CA LYS A 148 -6.96 -15.41 -4.80
C LYS A 148 -6.62 -16.15 -6.08
N SER A 149 -6.61 -17.48 -6.01
CA SER A 149 -6.48 -18.34 -7.19
C SER A 149 -7.80 -18.38 -7.99
N GLY A 150 -7.70 -18.47 -9.31
CA GLY A 150 -8.87 -18.68 -10.19
C GLY A 150 -9.68 -17.42 -10.51
N PHE A 151 -9.18 -16.24 -10.13
CA PHE A 151 -9.75 -14.96 -10.53
C PHE A 151 -8.79 -14.29 -11.52
N ASP A 152 -9.10 -14.40 -12.82
CA ASP A 152 -8.33 -13.84 -13.93
C ASP A 152 -9.30 -13.40 -15.05
N PRO A 153 -9.11 -12.24 -15.71
CA PRO A 153 -8.12 -11.22 -15.38
C PRO A 153 -8.45 -10.53 -14.05
N ASP A 154 -7.42 -10.24 -13.27
CA ASP A 154 -7.53 -9.40 -12.08
C ASP A 154 -7.15 -7.95 -12.42
N MET A 155 -7.66 -7.02 -11.61
CA MET A 155 -7.33 -5.62 -11.77
C MET A 155 -5.88 -5.37 -11.37
N THR A 156 -5.17 -4.62 -12.21
CA THR A 156 -3.78 -4.27 -11.94
C THR A 156 -3.72 -2.88 -11.31
N ASP A 157 -3.03 -2.77 -10.17
CA ASP A 157 -2.86 -1.53 -9.42
C ASP A 157 -1.36 -1.21 -9.27
N CYS A 158 -0.96 -0.01 -9.68
CA CYS A 158 0.41 0.46 -9.63
C CYS A 158 0.88 0.76 -8.21
N THR A 159 0.00 1.24 -7.31
CA THR A 159 0.35 1.50 -5.90
C THR A 159 0.66 0.18 -5.21
N VAL A 160 -0.21 -0.83 -5.38
CA VAL A 160 0.00 -2.19 -4.85
C VAL A 160 1.34 -2.75 -5.33
N ASN A 161 1.59 -2.68 -6.64
CA ASN A 161 2.81 -3.22 -7.22
C ASN A 161 4.06 -2.44 -6.77
N ALA A 162 3.97 -1.13 -6.54
CA ALA A 162 5.07 -0.35 -5.96
C ALA A 162 5.38 -0.79 -4.52
N ASN A 163 4.36 -1.03 -3.70
CA ASN A 163 4.55 -1.56 -2.34
C ASN A 163 5.13 -2.97 -2.35
N VAL A 164 4.69 -3.86 -3.25
CA VAL A 164 5.30 -5.19 -3.42
C VAL A 164 6.76 -5.09 -3.88
N VAL A 165 7.07 -4.21 -4.84
CA VAL A 165 8.45 -3.96 -5.27
C VAL A 165 9.30 -3.47 -4.10
N ALA A 166 8.76 -2.61 -3.22
CA ALA A 166 9.43 -2.19 -1.98
C ALA A 166 9.76 -3.39 -1.07
N LEU A 167 8.80 -4.29 -0.86
CA LEU A 167 8.97 -5.52 -0.08
C LEU A 167 10.09 -6.39 -0.66
N LEU A 168 10.03 -6.66 -1.96
CA LEU A 168 11.01 -7.51 -2.65
C LEU A 168 12.40 -6.90 -2.63
N ALA A 169 12.53 -5.59 -2.86
CA ALA A 169 13.79 -4.89 -2.76
C ALA A 169 14.38 -4.98 -1.34
N ARG A 170 13.57 -4.70 -0.31
CA ARG A 170 14.00 -4.79 1.09
C ARG A 170 14.42 -6.20 1.49
N ALA A 171 13.75 -7.22 0.96
CA ALA A 171 14.04 -8.62 1.21
C ALA A 171 15.27 -9.15 0.43
N ASN A 172 15.91 -8.32 -0.41
CA ASN A 172 16.96 -8.70 -1.37
C ASN A 172 16.50 -9.77 -2.38
N LEU A 173 15.28 -9.62 -2.91
CA LEU A 173 14.62 -10.56 -3.82
C LEU A 173 14.38 -9.95 -5.21
N ARG A 174 15.23 -9.03 -5.67
CA ARG A 174 15.07 -8.32 -6.96
C ARG A 174 15.10 -9.22 -8.20
N ASN A 175 15.63 -10.45 -8.07
CA ASN A 175 15.74 -11.41 -9.17
C ASN A 175 14.57 -12.41 -9.24
N VAL A 176 13.56 -12.27 -8.36
CA VAL A 176 12.39 -13.16 -8.42
C VAL A 176 11.44 -12.72 -9.54
N PRO A 177 10.70 -13.67 -10.15
CA PRO A 177 9.71 -13.34 -11.17
C PRO A 177 8.66 -12.34 -10.66
N GLY A 178 8.30 -11.36 -11.49
CA GLY A 178 7.36 -10.29 -11.18
C GLY A 178 8.03 -8.99 -10.76
N TYR A 179 9.24 -9.01 -10.20
CA TYR A 179 9.93 -7.78 -9.78
C TYR A 179 10.19 -6.84 -10.98
N ALA A 180 10.82 -7.37 -12.04
CA ALA A 180 11.16 -6.58 -13.22
C ALA A 180 9.90 -6.15 -13.98
N GLU A 181 8.93 -7.05 -14.10
CA GLU A 181 7.64 -6.80 -14.75
C GLU A 181 6.88 -5.66 -14.08
N SER A 182 6.80 -5.67 -12.74
CA SER A 182 6.16 -4.61 -11.97
C SER A 182 6.90 -3.28 -12.09
N CYS A 183 8.24 -3.29 -12.07
CA CYS A 183 9.03 -2.06 -12.30
C CYS A 183 8.76 -1.47 -13.69
N SER A 184 8.79 -2.29 -14.74
CA SER A 184 8.49 -1.84 -16.11
C SER A 184 7.06 -1.32 -16.26
N MET A 185 6.08 -2.01 -15.66
CA MET A 185 4.68 -1.55 -15.64
C MET A 185 4.57 -0.16 -15.02
N ILE A 186 5.17 0.07 -13.85
CA ILE A 186 5.09 1.36 -13.14
C ILE A 186 5.73 2.47 -13.98
N LEU A 187 6.90 2.22 -14.58
CA LEU A 187 7.58 3.19 -15.45
C LEU A 187 6.71 3.57 -16.66
N GLU A 188 6.13 2.59 -17.33
CA GLU A 188 5.25 2.82 -18.48
C GLU A 188 3.93 3.50 -18.08
N ALA A 189 3.36 3.13 -16.93
CA ALA A 189 2.14 3.73 -16.39
C ALA A 189 2.31 5.23 -16.11
N ILE A 190 3.42 5.61 -15.46
CA ILE A 190 3.76 7.01 -15.18
C ILE A 190 3.98 7.78 -16.48
N SER A 191 4.70 7.19 -17.44
CA SER A 191 4.88 7.80 -18.76
C SER A 191 3.57 7.96 -19.52
N TRP A 192 2.65 7.00 -19.41
CA TRP A 192 1.34 7.03 -20.08
C TRP A 192 0.39 8.06 -19.46
N ALA A 193 0.42 8.20 -18.13
CA ALA A 193 -0.36 9.21 -17.43
C ALA A 193 0.13 10.63 -17.77
N ASN A 194 1.45 10.81 -17.95
CA ASN A 194 2.04 12.11 -18.27
C ASN A 194 1.55 13.20 -17.28
N ASP A 195 0.99 14.32 -17.76
CA ASP A 195 0.39 15.40 -16.94
C ASP A 195 -1.16 15.31 -16.85
N ASP A 196 -1.75 14.14 -17.14
CA ASP A 196 -3.20 13.92 -17.12
C ASP A 196 -3.65 13.30 -15.77
N GLU A 197 -4.35 14.08 -14.95
CA GLU A 197 -4.84 13.66 -13.62
C GLU A 197 -5.88 12.53 -13.71
N GLN A 198 -6.68 12.46 -14.78
CA GLN A 198 -7.65 11.37 -14.95
C GLN A 198 -6.93 10.05 -15.23
N ARG A 199 -5.91 10.09 -16.08
CA ARG A 199 -5.06 8.91 -16.31
C ARG A 199 -4.30 8.49 -15.06
N ALA A 200 -3.77 9.45 -14.30
CA ALA A 200 -3.12 9.18 -13.03
C ALA A 200 -4.08 8.45 -12.06
N ALA A 201 -5.35 8.88 -11.99
CA ALA A 201 -6.36 8.20 -11.19
C ALA A 201 -6.67 6.77 -11.63
N CYS A 202 -6.50 6.43 -12.92
CA CYS A 202 -6.67 5.07 -13.40
C CYS A 202 -5.53 4.11 -13.02
N LEU A 203 -4.40 4.62 -12.50
CA LEU A 203 -3.24 3.77 -12.19
C LEU A 203 -3.39 3.00 -10.87
N SER A 204 -4.24 3.50 -9.96
CA SER A 204 -4.40 2.98 -8.61
C SER A 204 -5.89 2.89 -8.27
N PRO A 205 -6.65 1.98 -8.91
CA PRO A 205 -8.12 1.97 -8.88
C PRO A 205 -8.73 1.76 -7.50
N PHE A 206 -7.98 1.25 -6.52
CA PHE A 206 -8.44 1.06 -5.14
C PHE A 206 -8.14 2.28 -4.23
N TYR A 207 -7.47 3.30 -4.77
CA TYR A 207 -7.05 4.49 -4.06
C TYR A 207 -7.84 5.72 -4.52
N PRO A 208 -8.47 6.47 -3.61
CA PRO A 208 -9.22 7.66 -3.97
C PRO A 208 -8.29 8.79 -4.44
N GLU A 209 -7.08 8.87 -3.89
CA GLU A 209 -6.09 9.89 -4.21
C GLU A 209 -4.93 9.32 -5.03
N PRO A 210 -4.72 9.76 -6.28
CA PRO A 210 -3.66 9.22 -7.12
C PRO A 210 -2.24 9.50 -6.59
N GLY A 211 -2.08 10.45 -5.67
CA GLY A 211 -0.81 10.74 -5.00
C GLY A 211 -0.28 9.60 -4.12
N GLU A 212 -1.11 8.63 -3.75
CA GLU A 212 -0.69 7.41 -3.05
C GLU A 212 0.34 6.61 -3.86
N LEU A 213 0.23 6.62 -5.20
CA LEU A 213 1.24 6.01 -6.06
C LEU A 213 2.60 6.68 -5.91
N ALA A 214 2.65 8.00 -5.82
CA ALA A 214 3.90 8.73 -5.64
C ALA A 214 4.55 8.37 -4.30
N LEU A 215 3.76 8.27 -3.22
CA LEU A 215 4.24 7.86 -1.89
C LEU A 215 4.75 6.41 -1.90
N ALA A 216 4.07 5.50 -2.59
CA ALA A 216 4.51 4.10 -2.72
C ALA A 216 5.80 3.97 -3.53
N VAL A 217 5.96 4.72 -4.62
CA VAL A 217 7.20 4.75 -5.41
C VAL A 217 8.37 5.34 -4.60
N GLU A 218 8.13 6.41 -3.83
CA GLU A 218 9.11 6.95 -2.88
C GLU A 218 9.55 5.89 -1.85
N ALA A 219 8.59 5.19 -1.25
CA ALA A 219 8.86 4.12 -0.29
C ALA A 219 9.63 2.94 -0.91
N ALA A 220 9.32 2.57 -2.15
CA ALA A 220 10.01 1.52 -2.88
C ALA A 220 11.47 1.88 -3.16
N ALA A 221 11.73 3.11 -3.64
CA ALA A 221 13.08 3.60 -3.83
C ALA A 221 13.88 3.63 -2.51
N ALA A 222 13.25 4.06 -1.41
CA ALA A 222 13.85 4.02 -0.07
C ALA A 222 14.11 2.61 0.45
N CYS A 223 13.40 1.59 -0.05
CA CYS A 223 13.64 0.18 0.23
C CYS A 223 14.71 -0.47 -0.66
N GLY A 224 15.29 0.28 -1.61
CA GLY A 224 16.36 -0.20 -2.49
C GLY A 224 15.90 -0.61 -3.89
N ALA A 225 14.65 -0.29 -4.28
CA ALA A 225 14.17 -0.51 -5.64
C ALA A 225 14.72 0.55 -6.60
N LEU A 226 15.98 0.38 -7.00
CA LEU A 226 16.71 1.38 -7.78
C LEU A 226 16.13 1.57 -9.19
N GLU A 227 15.47 0.54 -9.72
CA GLU A 227 14.79 0.53 -11.02
C GLU A 227 13.63 1.53 -11.10
N LEU A 228 13.04 1.90 -9.95
CA LEU A 228 11.97 2.89 -9.88
C LEU A 228 12.48 4.33 -9.75
N ARG A 229 13.80 4.56 -9.70
CA ARG A 229 14.35 5.93 -9.64
C ARG A 229 13.93 6.81 -10.82
N PRO A 230 13.89 6.34 -12.08
CA PRO A 230 13.42 7.17 -13.19
C PRO A 230 11.95 7.59 -13.05
N ALA A 231 11.09 6.68 -12.56
CA ALA A 231 9.70 6.97 -12.23
C ALA A 231 9.59 8.07 -11.17
N LEU A 232 10.36 7.94 -10.08
CA LEU A 232 10.39 8.92 -9.02
C LEU A 232 10.86 10.30 -9.52
N GLN A 233 11.91 10.34 -10.32
CA GLN A 233 12.42 11.58 -10.92
C GLN A 233 11.39 12.25 -11.82
N ALA A 234 10.67 11.46 -12.64
CA ALA A 234 9.59 11.98 -13.49
C ALA A 234 8.45 12.58 -12.65
N MET A 235 8.02 11.88 -11.58
CA MET A 235 7.00 12.38 -10.65
C MET A 235 7.43 13.66 -9.93
N HIS A 236 8.70 13.78 -9.52
CA HIS A 236 9.21 15.00 -8.87
C HIS A 236 9.35 16.18 -9.83
N ALA A 237 9.65 15.93 -11.11
CA ALA A 237 9.75 16.97 -12.12
C ALA A 237 8.37 17.50 -12.55
N ALA A 238 7.36 16.63 -12.59
CA ALA A 238 6.01 16.97 -13.02
C ALA A 238 5.24 17.77 -11.94
N PRO A 239 4.71 18.97 -12.25
CA PRO A 239 3.88 19.73 -11.31
C PRO A 239 2.63 18.98 -10.87
N MET A 240 2.01 18.19 -11.76
CA MET A 240 0.81 17.42 -11.48
C MET A 240 1.03 16.41 -10.35
N TRP A 241 2.05 15.56 -10.46
CA TRP A 241 2.41 14.57 -9.45
C TRP A 241 2.77 15.18 -8.09
N ARG A 242 3.45 16.33 -8.07
CA ARG A 242 3.74 17.06 -6.82
C ARG A 242 2.46 17.51 -6.10
N ARG A 243 1.52 18.13 -6.84
CA ARG A 243 0.22 18.54 -6.28
C ARG A 243 -0.57 17.34 -5.75
N LEU A 244 -0.63 16.24 -6.52
CA LEU A 244 -1.34 15.04 -6.09
C LEU A 244 -0.75 14.47 -4.80
N ARG A 245 0.59 14.37 -4.73
CA ARG A 245 1.30 13.92 -3.52
C ARG A 245 1.00 14.81 -2.31
N GLU A 246 0.99 16.14 -2.49
CA GLU A 246 0.63 17.09 -1.41
C GLU A 246 -0.81 16.91 -0.95
N ARG A 247 -1.74 16.71 -1.88
CA ARG A 247 -3.17 16.51 -1.61
C ARG A 247 -3.44 15.22 -0.81
N THR A 248 -2.69 14.15 -1.09
CA THR A 248 -2.72 12.91 -0.30
C THR A 248 -2.24 13.12 1.14
N CYS A 249 -1.34 14.06 1.39
CA CYS A 249 -0.81 14.35 2.73
C CYS A 249 -1.64 15.39 3.53
N THR A 250 -2.93 15.56 3.22
CA THR A 250 -3.82 16.49 3.94
C THR A 250 -4.24 15.96 5.32
N GLU A 251 -4.87 16.80 6.14
CA GLU A 251 -5.18 16.49 7.54
C GLU A 251 -6.21 15.35 7.72
N VAL A 252 -7.06 15.11 6.71
CA VAL A 252 -8.07 14.03 6.72
C VAL A 252 -8.00 13.27 5.39
N PRO A 253 -7.04 12.34 5.24
CA PRO A 253 -6.91 11.59 3.99
C PRO A 253 -8.02 10.54 3.87
N THR A 254 -8.62 10.42 2.70
CA THR A 254 -9.44 9.26 2.33
C THR A 254 -8.49 8.14 1.91
N ILE A 255 -8.57 6.97 2.54
CA ILE A 255 -7.49 5.98 2.46
C ILE A 255 -7.84 4.82 1.51
N CYS A 256 -9.12 4.49 1.37
CA CYS A 256 -9.58 3.38 0.52
C CYS A 256 -10.82 3.79 -0.28
N GLY A 257 -10.84 3.37 -1.56
CA GLY A 257 -11.90 3.61 -2.51
C GLY A 257 -12.40 2.31 -3.15
N SER A 258 -13.64 2.32 -3.63
CA SER A 258 -14.14 1.25 -4.51
C SER A 258 -13.32 1.19 -5.81
N PRO A 259 -13.01 -0.01 -6.35
CA PRO A 259 -12.52 -0.12 -7.72
C PRO A 259 -13.50 0.59 -8.65
N TYR A 260 -13.05 1.68 -9.27
CA TYR A 260 -13.91 2.63 -9.97
C TYR A 260 -14.94 3.28 -9.04
N GLY A 261 -14.47 4.22 -8.21
CA GLY A 261 -15.32 5.30 -7.74
C GLY A 261 -16.03 5.89 -8.96
N LEU A 262 -17.36 5.82 -8.97
CA LEU A 262 -18.22 6.29 -10.05
C LEU A 262 -17.74 7.68 -10.51
N ILE A 263 -17.14 7.74 -11.70
CA ILE A 263 -17.11 8.98 -12.47
C ILE A 263 -18.59 9.31 -12.70
N ARG A 264 -19.08 10.34 -11.99
CA ARG A 264 -20.42 10.86 -12.20
C ARG A 264 -20.55 11.44 -13.60
#